data_AF-A0A0K6I133-F1
#
_entry.id   AF-A0A0K6I133-F1
#
_cell.length_a   1.000
_cell.length_b   1.000
_cell.length_c   1.000
_cell.angle_alpha   90.00
_cell.angle_beta   90.00
_cell.angle_gamma   90.00
#
_symmetry.space_group_name_H-M   'P 1'
#
loop_
_entity.id
_entity.type
_entity.pdbx_description
1 polymer ?
#
loop_
_entity_poly.entity_id
_entity_poly.type
_entity_poly.pdbx_seq_one_letter_code
_entity_poly.pdbx_strand_id
1 'polypeptide(L)'
;MHNDLLELPQRVIAFARIGLRPSPADIEAAIRRLDQAESSMQALGHSAIGLQPARAALASLRWGHLPHRDACVSAVASLAAVMAQGIALEDA
;
A
#
# COMPACT_ATOMS: atom_id res chain seq x y z
N MET A 1 9.04 2.33 -11.56
CA MET A 1 8.87 3.51 -10.68
C MET A 1 7.80 3.35 -9.60
N HIS A 2 6.65 2.69 -9.86
CA HIS A 2 5.61 2.51 -8.82
C HIS A 2 6.03 1.56 -7.69
N ASN A 3 6.89 0.58 -7.97
CA ASN A 3 7.36 -0.39 -6.97
C ASN A 3 8.03 0.28 -5.78
N ASP A 4 8.93 1.25 -6.02
CA ASP A 4 9.62 2.00 -4.96
C ASP A 4 8.67 2.78 -4.04
N LEU A 5 7.50 3.15 -4.55
CA LEU A 5 6.44 3.82 -3.78
C LEU A 5 5.60 2.82 -2.97
N LEU A 6 5.46 1.58 -3.43
CA LEU A 6 4.57 0.59 -2.80
C LEU A 6 5.27 -0.35 -1.81
N GLU A 7 6.60 -0.46 -1.85
CA GLU A 7 7.38 -1.28 -0.92
C GLU A 7 7.17 -0.87 0.55
N LEU A 8 7.24 0.43 0.85
CA LEU A 8 7.06 0.92 2.23
C LEU A 8 5.64 0.66 2.76
N PRO A 9 4.55 1.02 2.05
CA PRO A 9 3.19 0.61 2.39
C PRO A 9 3.06 -0.90 2.65
N GLN A 10 3.59 -1.73 1.75
CA GLN A 10 3.50 -3.17 1.88
C GLN A 10 4.19 -3.68 3.15
N ARG A 11 5.40 -3.18 3.45
CA ARG A 11 6.15 -3.54 4.65
C ARG A 11 5.45 -3.14 5.94
N VAL A 12 4.92 -1.91 6.01
CA VAL A 12 4.18 -1.41 7.17
C VAL A 12 2.96 -2.28 7.47
N ILE A 13 2.20 -2.63 6.43
CA ILE A 13 1.03 -3.51 6.56
C ILE A 13 1.45 -4.95 6.92
N ALA A 14 2.56 -5.44 6.38
CA ALA A 14 3.09 -6.77 6.72
C ALA A 14 3.52 -6.88 8.20
N PHE A 15 4.06 -5.81 8.78
CA PHE A 15 4.34 -5.74 10.22
C PHE A 15 3.07 -5.75 11.06
N ALA A 16 2.07 -4.95 10.67
CA ALA A 16 0.76 -4.98 11.32
C ALA A 16 0.11 -6.38 11.30
N ARG A 17 0.27 -7.12 10.18
CA ARG A 17 -0.22 -8.49 10.02
C ARG A 17 0.31 -9.47 11.08
N ILE A 18 1.55 -9.27 11.53
CA ILE A 18 2.19 -10.13 12.56
C ILE A 18 2.05 -9.56 13.97
N GLY A 19 1.18 -8.56 14.17
CA GLY A 19 0.88 -7.97 15.47
C GLY A 19 1.88 -6.91 15.92
N LEU A 20 2.88 -6.56 15.11
CA LEU A 20 3.78 -5.45 15.40
C LEU A 20 3.08 -4.13 15.10
N ARG A 21 3.29 -3.13 15.96
CA ARG A 21 2.79 -1.77 15.75
C ARG A 21 3.86 -0.93 15.04
N PRO A 22 3.67 -0.57 13.76
CA PRO A 22 4.59 0.34 13.09
C PRO A 22 4.60 1.71 13.79
N SER A 23 5.71 2.44 13.69
CA SER A 23 5.77 3.78 14.30
C SER A 23 4.80 4.74 13.60
N PRO A 24 4.27 5.76 14.30
CA PRO A 24 3.44 6.78 13.66
C PRO A 24 4.12 7.45 12.46
N ALA A 25 5.44 7.65 12.53
CA ALA A 25 6.22 8.21 11.43
C ALA A 25 6.24 7.29 10.20
N ASP A 26 6.38 5.98 10.39
CA ASP A 26 6.35 4.99 9.31
C ASP A 26 4.97 4.89 8.67
N ILE A 27 3.91 4.95 9.49
CA ILE A 27 2.52 4.92 9.00
C ILE A 27 2.25 6.14 8.10
N GLU A 28 2.61 7.33 8.56
CA GLU A 28 2.43 8.57 7.78
C GLU A 28 3.30 8.58 6.52
N ALA A 29 4.52 8.05 6.59
CA ALA A 29 5.38 7.89 5.42
C ALA A 29 4.78 6.90 4.40
N ALA A 30 4.25 5.77 4.85
CA ALA A 30 3.54 4.82 3.99
C ALA A 30 2.31 5.45 3.33
N ILE A 31 1.50 6.21 4.05
CA ILE A 31 0.33 6.90 3.48
C ILE A 31 0.75 7.85 2.37
N ARG A 32 1.76 8.71 2.61
CA ARG A 32 2.25 9.65 1.59
C ARG A 32 2.76 8.93 0.33
N ARG A 33 3.45 7.79 0.49
CA ARG A 33 3.93 7.00 -0.64
C ARG A 33 2.79 6.33 -1.41
N LEU A 34 1.75 5.87 -0.71
CA LEU A 34 0.54 5.34 -1.34
C LEU A 34 -0.23 6.42 -2.11
N ASP A 35 -0.37 7.63 -1.54
CA ASP A 35 -1.00 8.78 -2.21
C ASP A 35 -0.22 9.20 -3.48
N GLN A 36 1.11 9.16 -3.42
CA GLN A 36 1.96 9.44 -4.57
C GLN A 36 1.81 8.38 -5.66
N ALA A 37 1.73 7.10 -5.29
CA ALA A 37 1.49 6.02 -6.24
C ALA A 37 0.11 6.14 -6.91
N GLU A 38 -0.93 6.47 -6.15
CA GLU A 38 -2.27 6.72 -6.69
C GLU A 38 -2.28 7.90 -7.67
N SER A 39 -1.66 9.01 -7.30
CA SER A 39 -1.54 10.19 -8.17
C SER A 39 -0.79 9.87 -9.47
N SER A 40 0.28 9.08 -9.38
CA SER A 40 1.07 8.63 -10.53
C SER A 40 0.24 7.74 -11.47
N MET A 41 -0.50 6.77 -10.93
CA MET A 41 -1.38 5.91 -11.72
C MET A 41 -2.48 6.71 -12.43
N GLN A 42 -3.11 7.64 -11.72
CA GLN A 42 -4.16 8.50 -12.29
C GLN A 42 -3.61 9.42 -13.39
N ALA A 43 -2.41 9.98 -13.21
CA ALA A 43 -1.75 10.81 -14.24
C ALA A 43 -1.47 10.02 -15.53
N LEU A 44 -1.26 8.70 -15.42
CA LEU A 44 -1.09 7.79 -16.55
C LEU A 44 -2.41 7.24 -17.11
N GLY A 45 -3.57 7.68 -16.59
CA GLY A 45 -4.89 7.22 -17.01
C GLY A 45 -5.29 5.84 -16.48
N HIS A 46 -4.56 5.31 -15.50
CA HIS A 46 -4.85 4.01 -14.88
C HIS A 46 -5.74 4.14 -13.64
N SER A 47 -6.57 3.12 -13.42
CA SER A 47 -7.39 3.03 -12.20
C SER A 47 -6.54 2.65 -10.98
N ALA A 48 -6.65 3.43 -9.91
CA ALA A 48 -5.99 3.17 -8.63
C ALA A 48 -6.82 2.29 -7.66
N ILE A 49 -7.88 1.63 -8.14
CA ILE A 49 -8.79 0.84 -7.28
C ILE A 49 -8.08 -0.28 -6.52
N GLY A 50 -7.01 -0.84 -7.10
CA GLY A 50 -6.17 -1.85 -6.47
C GLY A 50 -5.44 -1.37 -5.21
N LEU A 51 -5.33 -0.05 -4.97
CA LEU A 51 -4.67 0.51 -3.79
C LEU A 51 -5.64 0.67 -2.59
N GLN A 52 -6.96 0.55 -2.80
CA GLN A 52 -7.96 0.80 -1.75
C GLN A 52 -7.83 -0.12 -0.52
N PRO A 53 -7.55 -1.43 -0.66
CA PRO A 53 -7.32 -2.29 0.49
C PRO A 53 -6.13 -1.82 1.35
N ALA A 54 -5.05 -1.35 0.73
CA ALA A 54 -3.91 -0.79 1.45
C ALA A 54 -4.25 0.53 2.13
N ARG A 55 -5.04 1.40 1.48
CA ARG A 55 -5.54 2.66 2.06
C ARG A 55 -6.35 2.41 3.33
N ALA A 56 -7.25 1.43 3.31
CA ALA A 56 -8.05 1.07 4.48
C ALA A 56 -7.19 0.52 5.64
N ALA A 57 -6.21 -0.33 5.33
CA ALA A 57 -5.29 -0.86 6.34
C ALA A 57 -4.44 0.23 7.00
N LEU A 58 -3.88 1.16 6.20
CA LEU A 58 -3.10 2.29 6.72
C LEU A 58 -3.95 3.29 7.50
N ALA A 59 -5.20 3.55 7.09
CA ALA A 59 -6.13 4.39 7.84
C ALA A 59 -6.42 3.81 9.24
N SER A 60 -6.62 2.49 9.31
CA SER A 60 -6.81 1.78 10.59
C SER A 60 -5.60 1.99 11.51
N LEU A 61 -4.39 1.81 10.97
CA LEU A 61 -3.13 2.00 11.71
C LEU A 61 -2.96 3.45 12.18
N ARG A 62 -3.28 4.43 11.33
CA ARG A 62 -3.22 5.85 11.67
C ARG A 62 -4.10 6.21 12.85
N TRP A 63 -5.25 5.55 13.00
CA TRP A 63 -6.16 5.74 14.13
C TRP A 63 -5.79 4.90 15.36
N GLY A 64 -4.65 4.20 15.32
CA GLY A 64 -4.16 3.39 16.44
C GLY A 64 -4.78 1.99 16.52
N HIS A 65 -5.54 1.57 15.50
CA HIS A 65 -6.13 0.24 15.41
C HIS A 65 -5.23 -0.71 14.62
N LEU A 66 -5.08 -1.93 15.10
CA LEU A 66 -4.48 -2.99 14.30
C LEU A 66 -5.54 -3.52 13.31
N PRO A 67 -5.33 -3.42 11.98
CA PRO A 67 -6.23 -4.00 11.00
C PRO A 67 -6.31 -5.52 11.16
N HIS A 68 -7.48 -6.09 10.84
CA HIS A 68 -7.69 -7.54 10.88
C HIS A 68 -6.67 -8.26 9.99
N ARG A 69 -6.25 -9.47 10.38
CA ARG A 69 -5.25 -10.25 9.64
C ARG A 69 -5.62 -10.40 8.16
N ASP A 70 -6.88 -10.69 7.86
CA ASP A 70 -7.37 -10.86 6.49
C ASP A 70 -7.35 -9.55 5.69
N ALA A 71 -7.61 -8.41 6.35
CA ALA A 71 -7.49 -7.10 5.72
C ALA A 71 -6.02 -6.81 5.34
N CYS A 72 -5.07 -7.16 6.21
CA CYS A 72 -3.64 -7.06 5.91
C CYS A 72 -3.22 -7.98 4.75
N VAL A 73 -3.72 -9.21 4.70
CA VAL A 73 -3.44 -10.16 3.60
C VAL A 73 -3.96 -9.62 2.28
N SER A 74 -5.23 -9.17 2.24
CA SER A 74 -5.83 -8.56 1.05
C SER A 74 -5.06 -7.33 0.61
N ALA A 75 -4.69 -6.44 1.53
CA ALA A 75 -3.90 -5.26 1.22
C ALA A 75 -2.53 -5.57 0.61
N VAL A 76 -1.78 -6.50 1.21
CA VAL A 76 -0.47 -6.91 0.69
C VAL A 76 -0.61 -7.58 -0.68
N ALA A 77 -1.64 -8.41 -0.89
CA ALA A 77 -1.89 -9.06 -2.17
C ALA A 77 -2.26 -8.06 -3.27
N SER A 78 -3.12 -7.07 -2.97
CA SER A 78 -3.48 -6.04 -3.92
C SER A 78 -2.30 -5.14 -4.29
N LEU A 79 -1.44 -4.78 -3.32
CA LEU A 79 -0.20 -4.07 -3.60
C LEU A 79 0.72 -4.87 -4.52
N ALA A 80 0.92 -6.17 -4.23
CA ALA A 80 1.73 -7.06 -5.08
C ALA A 80 1.19 -7.15 -6.51
N ALA A 81 -0.14 -7.20 -6.68
CA ALA A 81 -0.76 -7.21 -7.99
C ALA A 81 -0.52 -5.89 -8.76
N VAL A 82 -0.64 -4.73 -8.10
CA VAL A 82 -0.34 -3.43 -8.72
C VAL A 82 1.13 -3.33 -9.10
N MET A 83 2.04 -3.79 -8.24
CA MET A 83 3.48 -3.83 -8.54
C MET A 83 3.79 -4.72 -9.74
N ALA A 84 3.19 -5.91 -9.82
CA ALA A 84 3.36 -6.82 -10.95
C ALA A 84 2.82 -6.25 -12.27
N GLN A 85 1.70 -5.51 -12.23
CA GLN A 85 1.16 -4.80 -13.40
C GLN A 85 2.07 -3.65 -13.84
N GLY A 86 2.68 -2.93 -12.89
CA GLY A 86 3.65 -1.89 -13.17
C GLY A 86 4.90 -2.41 -13.89
N ILE A 87 5.38 -3.61 -13.54
CA ILE A 87 6.48 -4.29 -14.24
C ILE A 87 6.10 -4.60 -15.69
N ALA A 88 4.90 -5.15 -15.91
CA ALA A 88 4.43 -5.48 -17.26
C ALA A 88 4.26 -4.26 -18.19
N LEU A 89 4.08 -3.06 -17.64
CA LEU A 89 3.99 -1.80 -18.38
C LEU A 89 5.37 -1.17 -18.66
N GLU A 90 6.41 -1.52 -17.89
CA GLU A 90 7.78 -1.04 -18.09
C GLU A 90 8.53 -1.86 -19.15
N ASP A 91 8.12 -3.10 -19.39
CA ASP A 91 8.68 -4.03 -20.38
C ASP A 91 7.99 -3.97 -21.77
N ALA A 92 6.96 -3.12 -21.95
CA ALA A 92 6.14 -3.00 -23.16
C ALA A 92 6.44 -1.72 -23.95
#